data_AF-A0A6B3EAP0-F1
#
_entry.id   AF-A0A6B3EAP0-F1
#
_cell.length_a   1.000
_cell.length_b   1.000
_cell.length_c   1.000
_cell.angle_alpha   90.00
_cell.angle_beta   90.00
_cell.angle_gamma   90.00
#
_symmetry.space_group_name_H-M   'P 1'
#
loop_
_entity.id
_entity.type
_entity.pdbx_description
1 polymer ?
#
loop_
_entity_poly.entity_id
_entity_poly.type
_entity_poly.pdbx_seq_one_letter_code
_entity_poly.pdbx_strand_id
1 'polypeptide(L)'
;ITVVDLRTGKALWTKGVGSGQGSAIFTEVTVGGGTVAAGGTRGGYGWDLKSGDQVWSPKPGDECYDVGYQGGSGGLAVIRKCTINTDQDQLFVQKLDPKDGSVAAEYKMPP
;
A
#
# COMPACT_ATOMS: atom_id res chain seq x y z
N ILE A 1 5.77 2.09 10.00
CA ILE A 1 6.16 3.06 8.95
C ILE A 1 6.55 4.37 9.61
N THR A 2 7.68 4.95 9.23
CA THR A 2 8.16 6.25 9.73
C THR A 2 8.56 7.11 8.55
N VAL A 3 8.08 8.35 8.52
CA VAL A 3 8.53 9.35 7.54
C VAL A 3 9.59 10.20 8.19
N VAL A 4 10.72 10.37 7.49
CA VAL A 4 11.87 11.14 7.95
C VAL A 4 12.12 12.29 6.99
N ASP A 5 12.25 13.50 7.52
CA ASP A 5 12.76 14.64 6.77
C ASP A 5 14.26 14.44 6.55
N LEU A 6 14.65 14.16 5.31
CA LEU A 6 16.05 13.90 4.94
C LEU A 6 16.96 15.12 5.11
N ARG A 7 16.40 16.33 5.16
CA ARG A 7 17.18 17.56 5.36
C ARG A 7 17.59 17.73 6.82
N THR A 8 16.74 17.31 7.75
CA THR A 8 16.97 17.47 9.20
C THR A 8 17.27 16.16 9.92
N GLY A 9 17.05 15.02 9.29
CA GLY A 9 17.14 13.69 9.88
C GLY A 9 16.03 13.39 10.90
N LYS A 10 15.04 14.27 11.04
CA LYS A 10 13.99 14.13 12.06
C LYS A 10 12.82 13.32 11.52
N ALA A 11 12.27 12.45 12.37
CA ALA A 11 10.99 11.83 12.09
C ALA A 11 9.90 12.91 12.07
N LEU A 12 9.11 12.93 11.00
CA LEU A 12 7.89 13.75 10.93
C LEU A 12 6.77 13.06 11.70
N TRP A 13 6.62 11.75 11.49
CA TRP A 13 5.66 10.91 12.21
C TRP A 13 6.04 9.43 12.09
N THR A 14 5.49 8.64 13.01
CA THR A 14 5.56 7.17 13.01
C THR A 14 4.16 6.61 13.18
N LYS A 15 3.81 5.62 12.35
CA LYS A 15 2.53 4.90 12.38
C LYS A 15 2.78 3.39 12.32
N GLY A 16 1.92 2.64 13.00
CA GLY A 16 1.89 1.18 12.98
C GLY A 16 0.49 0.68 12.65
N VAL A 17 0.39 -0.59 12.27
CA VAL A 17 -0.87 -1.27 12.02
C VAL A 17 -0.94 -2.52 12.87
N GLY A 18 -2.02 -2.64 13.64
CA GLY A 18 -2.26 -3.78 14.53
C GLY A 18 -1.25 -3.87 15.68
N SER A 19 -1.35 -4.96 16.44
CA SER A 19 -0.44 -5.30 17.54
C SER A 19 -0.28 -6.82 17.64
N GLY A 20 0.87 -7.28 18.15
CA GLY A 20 1.17 -8.71 18.28
C GLY A 20 1.04 -9.48 16.96
N GLN A 21 0.36 -10.63 16.98
CA GLN A 21 0.08 -11.43 15.78
C GLN A 21 -0.76 -10.68 14.74
N GLY A 22 -1.51 -9.66 15.14
CA GLY A 22 -2.31 -8.81 14.25
C GLY A 22 -1.51 -7.74 13.52
N SER A 23 -0.19 -7.63 13.76
CA SER A 23 0.65 -6.65 13.07
C SER A 23 0.79 -6.96 11.58
N ALA A 24 0.88 -5.91 10.77
CA ALA A 24 1.27 -6.02 9.37
C ALA A 24 2.80 -5.98 9.25
N ILE A 25 3.37 -6.86 8.41
CA ILE A 25 4.77 -6.81 8.01
C ILE A 25 4.79 -6.23 6.60
N PHE A 26 5.50 -5.12 6.43
CA PHE A 26 5.63 -4.43 5.15
C PHE A 26 6.94 -4.82 4.47
N THR A 27 6.86 -5.17 3.20
CA THR A 27 8.00 -5.53 2.36
C THR A 27 8.26 -4.47 1.29
N GLU A 28 7.27 -3.64 0.98
CA GLU A 28 7.34 -2.56 0.00
C GLU A 28 6.79 -1.27 0.61
N VAL A 29 7.43 -0.14 0.29
CA VAL A 29 6.95 1.20 0.65
C VAL A 29 7.29 2.19 -0.46
N THR A 30 6.38 3.11 -0.73
CA THR A 30 6.62 4.20 -1.68
C THR A 30 5.92 5.49 -1.24
N VAL A 31 6.24 6.59 -1.92
CA VAL A 31 5.57 7.88 -1.77
C VAL A 31 5.11 8.35 -3.13
N GLY A 32 3.84 8.71 -3.27
CA GLY A 32 3.25 9.22 -4.51
C GLY A 32 2.01 10.06 -4.26
N GLY A 33 1.86 11.14 -5.03
CA GLY A 33 0.66 12.01 -4.95
C GLY A 33 0.31 12.59 -3.58
N GLY A 34 1.28 12.71 -2.67
CA GLY A 34 1.05 13.18 -1.29
C GLY A 34 0.77 12.09 -0.27
N THR A 35 1.00 10.82 -0.63
CA THR A 35 0.63 9.68 0.21
C THR A 35 1.77 8.67 0.29
N VAL A 36 1.93 8.08 1.48
CA VAL A 36 2.79 6.92 1.70
C VAL A 36 1.95 5.66 1.51
N ALA A 37 2.35 4.78 0.60
CA ALA A 37 1.70 3.50 0.38
C ALA A 37 2.65 2.37 0.77
N ALA A 38 2.14 1.34 1.44
CA ALA A 38 2.92 0.17 1.82
C ALA A 38 2.14 -1.13 1.60
N GLY A 39 2.87 -2.16 1.14
CA GLY A 39 2.37 -3.50 0.87
C GLY A 39 3.11 -4.55 1.68
N GLY A 40 2.54 -5.75 1.76
CA GLY A 40 3.10 -6.86 2.52
C GLY A 40 2.04 -7.87 2.97
N THR A 41 2.20 -8.41 4.19
CA THR A 41 1.49 -9.63 4.64
C THR A 41 -0.01 -9.49 4.88
N ARG A 42 -0.56 -8.27 4.82
CA ARG A 42 -1.98 -8.01 5.11
C ARG A 42 -2.69 -7.21 4.03
N GLY A 43 -2.06 -6.95 2.88
CA GLY A 43 -2.59 -6.06 1.84
C GLY A 43 -1.99 -4.65 1.88
N GLY A 44 -2.60 -3.76 1.10
CA GLY A 44 -2.17 -2.37 0.94
C GLY A 44 -2.72 -1.41 1.98
N TYR A 45 -1.84 -0.57 2.51
CA TYR A 45 -2.19 0.51 3.43
C TYR A 45 -1.67 1.85 2.91
N GLY A 46 -2.40 2.92 3.22
CA GLY A 46 -2.04 4.27 2.82
C GLY A 46 -2.14 5.27 3.95
N TRP A 47 -1.21 6.22 3.98
CA TRP A 47 -1.21 7.34 4.91
C TRP A 47 -0.93 8.66 4.20
N ASP A 48 -1.67 9.70 4.54
CA ASP A 48 -1.33 11.06 4.12
C ASP A 48 0.11 11.39 4.56
N LEU A 49 0.92 11.90 3.63
CA LEU A 49 2.34 12.15 3.86
C LEU A 49 2.57 13.22 4.93
N LYS A 50 1.67 14.20 5.07
CA LYS A 50 1.84 15.33 5.98
C LYS A 50 1.37 15.00 7.39
N SER A 51 0.15 14.49 7.54
CA SER A 51 -0.44 14.22 8.86
C SER A 51 -0.13 12.82 9.39
N GLY A 52 0.16 11.87 8.50
CA GLY A 52 0.27 10.46 8.85
C GLY A 52 -1.09 9.82 9.17
N ASP A 53 -2.20 10.45 8.79
CA ASP A 53 -3.52 9.85 8.92
C ASP A 53 -3.68 8.74 7.91
N GLN A 54 -4.24 7.61 8.35
CA GLN A 54 -4.48 6.48 7.47
C GLN A 54 -5.66 6.81 6.54
N VAL A 55 -5.43 6.73 5.23
CA VAL A 55 -6.41 7.07 4.19
C VAL A 55 -7.05 5.83 3.56
N TRP A 56 -6.39 4.67 3.62
CA TRP A 56 -7.01 3.38 3.34
C TRP A 56 -6.34 2.24 4.10
N SER A 57 -7.07 1.13 4.16
CA SER A 57 -6.59 -0.16 4.63
C SER A 57 -7.21 -1.29 3.81
N PRO A 58 -6.66 -2.51 3.88
CA PRO A 58 -7.24 -3.71 3.30
C PRO A 58 -8.66 -3.93 3.83
N LYS A 59 -9.52 -4.52 3.01
CA LYS A 59 -10.87 -4.87 3.42
C LYS A 59 -10.82 -6.13 4.32
N PRO A 60 -11.69 -6.26 5.33
CA PRO A 60 -11.76 -7.48 6.12
C PRO A 60 -12.07 -8.70 5.23
N GLY A 61 -11.28 -9.77 5.39
CA GLY A 61 -11.44 -11.01 4.62
C GLY A 61 -10.95 -10.94 3.16
N ASP A 62 -10.24 -9.88 2.79
CA ASP A 62 -9.63 -9.75 1.45
C ASP A 62 -8.47 -10.75 1.31
N GLU A 63 -8.53 -11.59 0.27
CA GLU A 63 -7.47 -12.55 -0.08
C GLU A 63 -6.46 -11.94 -1.07
N CYS A 64 -6.45 -10.61 -1.16
CA CYS A 64 -5.54 -9.85 -2.00
C CYS A 64 -4.46 -9.13 -1.20
N TYR A 65 -3.26 -9.17 -1.77
CA TYR A 65 -2.05 -8.58 -1.21
C TYR A 65 -1.39 -7.66 -2.22
N ASP A 66 -0.90 -6.53 -1.74
CA ASP A 66 -0.12 -5.63 -2.57
C ASP A 66 1.35 -6.04 -2.44
N VAL A 67 1.95 -6.45 -3.56
CA VAL A 67 3.28 -7.10 -3.61
C VAL A 67 4.31 -6.28 -4.40
N GLY A 68 3.93 -5.07 -4.82
CA GLY A 68 4.81 -4.17 -5.55
C GLY A 68 4.18 -2.80 -5.66
N TYR A 69 4.92 -1.75 -5.30
CA TYR A 69 4.44 -0.38 -5.34
C TYR A 69 5.38 0.51 -6.13
N GLN A 70 4.81 1.40 -6.93
CA GLN A 70 5.53 2.51 -7.57
C GLN A 70 4.81 3.82 -7.26
N GLY A 71 5.55 4.76 -6.68
CA GLY A 71 5.09 6.12 -6.41
C GLY A 71 5.85 7.16 -7.22
N GLY A 72 5.29 8.36 -7.29
CA GLY A 72 5.92 9.52 -7.91
C GLY A 72 4.93 10.66 -8.09
N SER A 73 5.33 11.67 -8.88
CA SER A 73 4.46 12.81 -9.24
C SER A 73 3.24 12.38 -10.04
N GLY A 74 3.31 11.27 -10.77
CA GLY A 74 2.22 10.70 -11.57
C GLY A 74 1.16 9.93 -10.78
N GLY A 75 1.32 9.77 -9.47
CA GLY A 75 0.40 9.04 -8.59
C GLY A 75 0.97 7.75 -8.02
N LEU A 76 0.12 6.74 -7.87
CA LEU A 76 0.47 5.42 -7.34
C LEU A 76 0.07 4.32 -8.32
N ALA A 77 0.97 3.36 -8.51
CA ALA A 77 0.69 2.10 -9.17
C ALA A 77 1.06 0.94 -8.24
N VAL A 78 0.33 -0.16 -8.35
CA VAL A 78 0.51 -1.35 -7.52
C VAL A 78 0.38 -2.63 -8.34
N ILE A 79 1.17 -3.63 -7.98
CA ILE A 79 0.95 -5.02 -8.34
C ILE A 79 0.17 -5.66 -7.20
N ARG A 80 -1.09 -5.99 -7.48
CA ARG A 80 -1.99 -6.65 -6.52
C ARG A 80 -2.12 -8.12 -6.88
N LYS A 81 -1.94 -8.98 -5.89
CA LYS A 81 -2.00 -10.43 -6.01
C LYS A 81 -3.17 -10.95 -5.20
N CYS A 82 -4.15 -11.56 -5.86
CA CYS A 82 -5.31 -12.13 -5.20
C CYS A 82 -5.28 -13.65 -5.34
N THR A 83 -5.40 -14.37 -4.23
CA THR A 83 -5.60 -15.81 -4.26
C THR A 83 -7.04 -16.08 -4.73
N ILE A 84 -7.19 -16.85 -5.80
CA ILE A 84 -8.50 -17.20 -6.38
C ILE A 84 -8.94 -18.60 -5.94
N ASN A 85 -7.97 -19.49 -5.75
CA ASN A 85 -8.16 -20.81 -5.15
C ASN A 85 -6.85 -21.27 -4.51
N THR A 86 -6.85 -22.47 -3.91
CA THR A 86 -5.76 -23.00 -3.07
C THR A 86 -4.38 -22.92 -3.72
N ASP A 87 -4.28 -23.02 -5.04
CA ASP A 87 -3.00 -23.09 -5.76
C ASP A 87 -2.87 -22.04 -6.89
N GLN A 88 -3.77 -21.06 -6.95
CA GLN A 88 -3.78 -20.07 -8.03
C GLN A 88 -3.92 -18.64 -7.51
N ASP A 89 -2.91 -17.84 -7.84
CA ASP A 89 -2.90 -16.41 -7.67
C ASP A 89 -3.19 -15.71 -9.00
N GLN A 90 -3.96 -14.62 -8.93
CA GLN A 90 -4.17 -13.69 -10.03
C GLN A 90 -3.49 -12.37 -9.74
N LEU A 91 -2.69 -11.90 -10.69
CA LEU A 91 -2.06 -10.59 -10.62
C LEU A 91 -2.87 -9.52 -11.36
N PHE A 92 -2.91 -8.35 -10.78
CA PHE A 92 -3.47 -7.13 -11.34
C PHE A 92 -2.44 -6.02 -11.27
N VAL A 93 -2.35 -5.21 -12.33
CA VAL A 93 -1.69 -3.92 -12.30
C VAL A 93 -2.76 -2.87 -12.09
N GLN A 94 -2.69 -2.11 -11.01
CA GLN A 94 -3.69 -1.09 -10.69
C GLN A 94 -3.03 0.28 -10.58
N LYS A 95 -3.72 1.30 -11.08
CA LYS A 95 -3.46 2.69 -10.74
C LYS A 95 -4.41 3.08 -9.61
N LEU A 96 -3.86 3.60 -8.51
CA LEU A 96 -4.65 4.03 -7.35
C LEU A 96 -4.79 5.55 -7.32
N ASP A 97 -5.93 6.05 -6.85
CA ASP A 97 -6.04 7.42 -6.37
C ASP A 97 -5.27 7.54 -5.04
N PRO A 98 -4.23 8.37 -4.95
CA PRO A 98 -3.47 8.53 -3.72
C PRO A 98 -4.26 9.07 -2.53
N LYS A 99 -5.44 9.67 -2.73
CA LYS A 99 -6.23 10.26 -1.65
C LYS A 99 -6.96 9.23 -0.82
N ASP A 100 -7.41 8.14 -1.44
CA ASP A 100 -8.31 7.16 -0.80
C ASP A 100 -8.01 5.71 -1.18
N GLY A 101 -7.00 5.47 -2.02
CA GLY A 101 -6.62 4.12 -2.46
C GLY A 101 -7.60 3.48 -3.43
N SER A 102 -8.58 4.23 -3.95
CA SER A 102 -9.52 3.71 -4.94
C SER A 102 -8.84 3.36 -6.25
N VAL A 103 -9.33 2.32 -6.94
CA VAL A 103 -8.76 1.85 -8.20
C VAL A 103 -9.25 2.76 -9.33
N ALA A 104 -8.37 3.57 -9.89
CA ALA A 104 -8.66 4.46 -11.01
C ALA A 104 -8.56 3.75 -12.37
N ALA A 105 -7.70 2.74 -12.47
CA ALA A 105 -7.57 1.87 -13.64
C ALA A 105 -7.00 0.52 -13.21
N GLU A 106 -7.38 -0.54 -13.92
CA GLU A 106 -6.94 -1.90 -13.65
C GLU A 106 -6.61 -2.63 -14.95
N TYR A 107 -5.55 -3.43 -14.90
CA TYR A 107 -5.22 -4.42 -15.90
C TYR A 107 -5.06 -5.78 -15.22
N LYS A 108 -5.91 -6.73 -15.58
CA LYS A 108 -5.79 -8.13 -15.18
C LYS A 108 -4.70 -8.81 -16.00
N MET A 109 -3.64 -9.27 -15.35
CA MET A 109 -2.55 -9.96 -16.05
C MET A 109 -3.03 -11.32 -16.57
N PRO A 110 -2.56 -11.77 -17.74
CA PRO A 110 -2.77 -13.14 -18.16
C PRO A 110 -2.07 -14.11 -17.17
N PRO A 111 -2.57 -15.36 -17.05
CA PRO A 111 -1.97 -16.39 -16.22
C PRO A 111 -0.57 -16.80 -16.69
#